data_AF-A0A0F9FQY8-F1
#
_entry.id   AF-A0A0F9FQY8-F1
#
_cell.length_a   1.000
_cell.length_b   1.000
_cell.length_c   1.000
_cell.angle_alpha   90.00
_cell.angle_beta   90.00
_cell.angle_gamma   90.00
#
_symmetry.space_group_name_H-M   'P 1'
#
loop_
_entity.id
_entity.type
_entity.pdbx_description
1 polymer ?
#
loop_
_entity_poly.entity_id
_entity_poly.type
_entity_poly.pdbx_seq_one_letter_code
_entity_poly.pdbx_strand_id
1 'polypeptide(L)'
;EFARSVVDRLGTKSLVTIAVVGATWDAIKGGHVDGLYGTIVMAAVAELMGCDVDREQIAMLSTNPLAPNIRLTEPCTSWWHVQAGDRCMDLEAGLIGFDFRRVPDVDHSQDPPSPSSKAEADQWLKDCYCKPYAGPIAEALAAGKTVVIPREWDWSKGNGWYGWGVIVEVADDGTILGACLNKRSDNVLRTAGDAVILSPAAATLSGHDADVKMLDRGLHRIRGDAEPFLPTKTLVFGIAAMDAWIDHMSSTRGFCRECFQRAPERAWTDANDNAVMTRDGALLASSYLRGRLADFDVASRGHLESLAARYDRIAQLLARAITGEGGLHYRDFIGDLAKQKEHAQTVLTPVRQELVAAADDIERALSAME
;
A
#
# COMPACT_ATOMS: atom_id res chain seq x y z
N GLU A 1 3.59 -22.52 20.99
CA GLU A 1 4.34 -21.87 22.09
C GLU A 1 4.31 -20.34 21.99
N PHE A 2 4.70 -19.73 20.86
CA PHE A 2 4.59 -18.28 20.64
C PHE A 2 3.17 -17.71 20.88
N ALA A 3 2.14 -18.31 20.26
CA ALA A 3 0.73 -17.97 20.52
C ALA A 3 0.38 -18.01 22.01
N ARG A 4 0.87 -19.02 22.73
CA ARG A 4 0.59 -19.24 24.16
C ARG A 4 1.26 -18.16 25.03
N SER A 5 2.52 -17.80 24.74
CA SER A 5 3.25 -16.70 25.40
C SER A 5 2.58 -15.33 25.27
N VAL A 6 1.95 -15.06 24.12
CA VAL A 6 1.19 -13.82 23.89
C VAL A 6 -0.19 -13.86 24.57
N VAL A 7 -0.88 -15.01 24.61
CA VAL A 7 -2.13 -15.20 25.38
C VAL A 7 -1.86 -14.97 26.87
N ASP A 8 -0.75 -15.52 27.38
CA ASP A 8 -0.37 -15.41 28.78
C ASP A 8 -0.01 -13.96 29.19
N ARG A 9 0.45 -13.12 28.25
CA ARG A 9 0.74 -11.69 28.47
C ARG A 9 -0.47 -10.78 28.30
N LEU A 10 -1.36 -11.06 27.36
CA LEU A 10 -2.51 -10.20 27.01
C LEU A 10 -3.83 -10.63 27.67
N GLY A 11 -3.83 -11.76 28.39
CA GLY A 11 -5.04 -12.42 28.87
C GLY A 11 -5.91 -12.95 27.72
N THR A 12 -7.07 -13.52 28.06
CA THR A 12 -8.07 -14.00 27.08
C THR A 12 -8.67 -12.92 26.17
N LYS A 13 -8.23 -11.66 26.30
CA LYS A 13 -8.79 -10.48 25.63
C LYS A 13 -8.11 -10.06 24.32
N SER A 14 -7.04 -10.74 23.87
CA SER A 14 -6.51 -10.48 22.52
C SER A 14 -5.99 -11.74 21.80
N LEU A 15 -6.92 -12.62 21.43
CA LEU A 15 -6.68 -13.66 20.43
C LEU A 15 -6.35 -13.06 19.05
N VAL A 16 -6.78 -11.82 18.80
CA VAL A 16 -6.54 -11.01 17.59
C VAL A 16 -5.05 -10.76 17.35
N THR A 17 -4.26 -10.43 18.37
CA THR A 17 -2.82 -10.18 18.16
C THR A 17 -2.04 -11.43 17.67
N ILE A 18 -2.52 -12.63 17.98
CA ILE A 18 -1.78 -13.88 17.81
C ILE A 18 -1.97 -14.49 16.43
N ALA A 19 -3.19 -14.48 15.89
CA ALA A 19 -3.40 -15.07 14.57
C ALA A 19 -3.05 -14.10 13.43
N VAL A 20 -2.92 -12.78 13.66
CA VAL A 20 -2.43 -11.85 12.62
C VAL A 20 -1.03 -12.26 12.18
N VAL A 21 -0.21 -12.63 13.17
CA VAL A 21 1.15 -13.09 12.98
C VAL A 21 1.23 -14.45 12.27
N GLY A 22 0.26 -15.33 12.50
CA GLY A 22 0.20 -16.67 11.90
C GLY A 22 -0.30 -16.64 10.45
N ALA A 23 -1.44 -15.98 10.21
CA ALA A 23 -2.08 -15.90 8.89
C ALA A 23 -1.25 -15.13 7.86
N THR A 24 -0.58 -14.06 8.30
CA THR A 24 0.30 -13.27 7.42
C THR A 24 1.47 -14.12 6.90
N TRP A 25 1.97 -15.07 7.70
CA TRP A 25 3.11 -15.89 7.33
C TRP A 25 2.80 -16.91 6.21
N ASP A 26 1.62 -17.53 6.24
CA ASP A 26 1.23 -18.49 5.21
C ASP A 26 0.85 -17.78 3.90
N ALA A 27 0.35 -16.54 3.97
CA ALA A 27 0.12 -15.68 2.80
C ALA A 27 1.44 -15.27 2.11
N ILE A 28 2.50 -14.95 2.86
CA ILE A 28 3.82 -14.56 2.31
C ILE A 28 4.52 -15.74 1.60
N LYS A 29 4.29 -16.98 2.04
CA LYS A 29 4.86 -18.17 1.38
C LYS A 29 4.18 -18.56 0.07
N GLY A 30 2.96 -18.06 -0.19
CA GLY A 30 2.15 -18.41 -1.36
C GLY A 30 2.60 -17.75 -2.67
N GLY A 31 3.45 -16.72 -2.61
CA GLY A 31 3.91 -15.98 -3.78
C GLY A 31 2.85 -15.03 -4.35
N HIS A 32 3.32 -13.89 -4.85
CA HIS A 32 2.61 -12.94 -5.73
C HIS A 32 1.71 -11.84 -5.15
N VAL A 33 1.94 -11.37 -3.92
CA VAL A 33 1.49 -10.00 -3.57
C VAL A 33 2.52 -9.27 -2.69
N ASP A 34 3.77 -9.22 -3.17
CA ASP A 34 4.82 -8.39 -2.58
C ASP A 34 4.49 -6.90 -2.80
N GLY A 35 3.63 -6.34 -1.95
CA GLY A 35 3.26 -4.91 -2.02
C GLY A 35 1.98 -4.52 -1.29
N LEU A 36 1.12 -5.49 -0.96
CA LEU A 36 -0.15 -5.23 -0.26
C LEU A 36 -0.12 -5.71 1.20
N TYR A 37 0.92 -5.34 1.94
CA TYR A 37 1.04 -5.70 3.36
C TYR A 37 -0.16 -5.23 4.21
N GLY A 38 -0.79 -4.11 3.82
CA GLY A 38 -2.04 -3.64 4.44
C GLY A 38 -3.18 -4.64 4.26
N THR A 39 -3.38 -5.12 3.04
CA THR A 39 -4.35 -6.18 2.72
C THR A 39 -4.13 -7.43 3.55
N ILE A 40 -2.88 -7.87 3.71
CA ILE A 40 -2.58 -9.07 4.51
C ILE A 40 -2.96 -8.83 5.98
N VAL A 41 -2.64 -7.66 6.53
CA VAL A 41 -3.01 -7.33 7.92
C VAL A 41 -4.51 -7.20 8.09
N MET A 42 -5.23 -6.58 7.16
CA MET A 42 -6.69 -6.47 7.23
C MET A 42 -7.40 -7.81 7.04
N ALA A 43 -6.94 -8.66 6.12
CA ALA A 43 -7.43 -10.02 5.96
C ALA A 43 -7.21 -10.85 7.23
N ALA A 44 -6.02 -10.73 7.81
CA ALA A 44 -5.69 -11.37 9.07
C ALA A 44 -6.59 -10.88 10.22
N VAL A 45 -6.80 -9.56 10.34
CA VAL A 45 -7.73 -8.97 11.31
C VAL A 45 -9.15 -9.53 11.10
N ALA A 46 -9.60 -9.67 9.86
CA ALA A 46 -10.91 -10.23 9.55
C ALA A 46 -11.05 -11.71 9.96
N GLU A 47 -10.09 -12.56 9.56
CA GLU A 47 -10.07 -13.99 9.89
C GLU A 47 -10.15 -14.22 11.41
N LEU A 48 -9.43 -13.40 12.16
CA LEU A 48 -9.42 -13.42 13.62
C LEU A 48 -10.73 -13.09 14.27
N MET A 49 -11.51 -12.25 13.62
CA MET A 49 -12.82 -11.83 14.07
C MET A 49 -13.91 -12.80 13.60
N GLY A 50 -13.53 -13.87 12.89
CA GLY A 50 -14.47 -14.82 12.30
C GLY A 50 -15.23 -14.22 11.11
N CYS A 51 -14.68 -13.16 10.50
CA CYS A 51 -15.21 -12.58 9.27
C CYS A 51 -14.62 -13.34 8.08
N ASP A 52 -15.47 -13.95 7.27
CA ASP A 52 -15.06 -14.49 5.98
C ASP A 52 -14.90 -13.32 5.01
N VAL A 53 -13.68 -13.10 4.53
CA VAL A 53 -13.40 -11.97 3.65
C VAL A 53 -12.54 -12.41 2.48
N ASP A 54 -12.97 -11.98 1.30
CA ASP A 54 -12.23 -12.16 0.07
C ASP A 54 -10.96 -11.27 0.08
N ARG A 55 -9.79 -11.92 0.10
CA ARG A 55 -8.50 -11.24 0.07
C ARG A 55 -8.30 -10.44 -1.22
N GLU A 56 -8.88 -10.88 -2.33
CA GLU A 56 -8.85 -10.16 -3.61
C GLU A 56 -9.64 -8.85 -3.49
N GLN A 57 -10.80 -8.89 -2.83
CA GLN A 57 -11.59 -7.70 -2.54
C GLN A 57 -10.85 -6.71 -1.63
N ILE A 58 -10.22 -7.16 -0.54
CA ILE A 58 -9.42 -6.26 0.32
C ILE A 58 -8.26 -5.65 -0.50
N ALA A 59 -7.60 -6.45 -1.34
CA ALA A 59 -6.52 -5.96 -2.19
C ALA A 59 -6.99 -4.81 -3.12
N MET A 60 -8.17 -4.96 -3.71
CA MET A 60 -8.79 -3.97 -4.57
C MET A 60 -9.28 -2.74 -3.81
N LEU A 61 -9.82 -2.90 -2.60
CA LEU A 61 -10.26 -1.79 -1.74
C LEU A 61 -9.12 -0.83 -1.37
N SER A 62 -7.87 -1.32 -1.33
CA SER A 62 -6.69 -0.45 -1.16
C SER A 62 -6.49 0.55 -2.31
N THR A 63 -7.16 0.33 -3.45
CA THR A 63 -7.03 1.04 -4.75
C THR A 63 -5.64 1.02 -5.37
N ASN A 64 -4.63 0.44 -4.70
CA ASN A 64 -3.28 0.31 -5.23
C ASN A 64 -3.22 -0.43 -6.58
N PRO A 65 -4.02 -1.49 -6.82
CA PRO A 65 -4.04 -2.17 -8.12
C PRO A 65 -4.51 -1.30 -9.29
N LEU A 66 -5.26 -0.22 -9.02
CA LEU A 66 -5.89 0.62 -10.04
C LEU A 66 -4.96 1.69 -10.61
N ALA A 67 -3.98 2.16 -9.82
CA ALA A 67 -3.07 3.22 -10.27
C ALA A 67 -1.76 3.29 -9.48
N PRO A 68 -0.64 3.67 -10.14
CA PRO A 68 0.64 3.89 -9.47
C PRO A 68 0.65 5.17 -8.63
N ASN A 69 1.69 5.32 -7.81
CA ASN A 69 2.05 6.59 -7.18
C ASN A 69 3.56 6.80 -7.22
N ILE A 70 4.04 8.05 -7.20
CA ILE A 70 5.48 8.36 -7.24
C ILE A 70 5.84 9.40 -6.19
N ARG A 71 6.92 9.11 -5.46
CA ARG A 71 7.61 10.10 -4.64
C ARG A 71 8.60 10.91 -5.46
N LEU A 72 8.32 12.19 -5.65
CA LEU A 72 9.15 13.10 -6.46
C LEU A 72 10.55 13.34 -5.86
N THR A 73 10.70 13.22 -4.54
CA THR A 73 11.96 13.44 -3.82
C THR A 73 12.84 12.21 -3.71
N GLU A 74 12.33 11.04 -4.11
CA GLU A 74 12.99 9.75 -3.94
C GLU A 74 13.09 9.04 -5.31
N PRO A 75 14.01 9.45 -6.19
CA PRO A 75 14.01 9.03 -7.59
C PRO A 75 14.46 7.58 -7.85
N CYS A 76 15.10 6.87 -6.88
CA CYS A 76 15.28 5.40 -6.96
C CYS A 76 14.71 4.56 -5.83
N THR A 77 14.45 5.09 -4.63
CA THR A 77 13.98 4.27 -3.48
C THR A 77 12.49 3.97 -3.55
N SER A 78 11.96 3.94 -4.74
CA SER A 78 10.59 4.30 -4.94
C SER A 78 9.72 3.06 -4.96
N TRP A 79 9.15 2.75 -3.80
CA TRP A 79 8.07 1.79 -3.63
C TRP A 79 6.78 2.34 -4.27
N TRP A 80 6.73 2.48 -5.61
CA TRP A 80 5.67 3.18 -6.38
C TRP A 80 4.24 2.59 -6.23
N HIS A 81 4.07 1.58 -5.40
CA HIS A 81 2.85 0.79 -5.29
C HIS A 81 2.44 0.42 -3.85
N VAL A 82 3.29 0.68 -2.84
CA VAL A 82 3.06 0.25 -1.44
C VAL A 82 2.50 1.39 -0.58
N GLN A 83 2.56 2.62 -1.07
CA GLN A 83 2.18 3.82 -0.35
C GLN A 83 0.73 4.21 -0.60
N ALA A 84 0.12 4.87 0.38
CA ALA A 84 -1.26 5.36 0.35
C ALA A 84 -2.35 4.29 0.40
N GLY A 85 -2.04 2.99 0.60
CA GLY A 85 -3.08 2.00 0.92
C GLY A 85 -3.84 2.35 2.21
N ASP A 86 -3.14 2.99 3.15
CA ASP A 86 -3.70 3.59 4.37
C ASP A 86 -4.74 4.70 4.10
N ARG A 87 -4.86 5.21 2.88
CA ARG A 87 -5.88 6.18 2.47
C ARG A 87 -7.23 5.54 2.17
N CYS A 88 -7.29 4.21 2.00
CA CYS A 88 -8.52 3.47 1.78
C CYS A 88 -8.82 2.40 2.84
N MET A 89 -8.07 2.40 3.93
CA MET A 89 -8.27 1.46 5.04
C MET A 89 -9.63 1.57 5.72
N ASP A 90 -10.34 2.70 5.59
CA ASP A 90 -11.70 2.82 6.08
C ASP A 90 -12.70 2.01 5.24
N LEU A 91 -12.46 1.81 3.94
CA LEU A 91 -13.25 0.87 3.13
C LEU A 91 -12.96 -0.57 3.54
N GLU A 92 -11.67 -0.91 3.70
CA GLU A 92 -11.24 -2.22 4.18
C GLU A 92 -11.84 -2.52 5.56
N ALA A 93 -11.75 -1.57 6.49
CA ALA A 93 -12.32 -1.67 7.84
C ALA A 93 -13.85 -1.80 7.80
N GLY A 94 -14.51 -0.96 7.00
CA GLY A 94 -15.97 -0.97 6.86
C GLY A 94 -16.49 -2.31 6.34
N LEU A 95 -15.81 -2.91 5.35
CA LEU A 95 -16.15 -4.23 4.82
C LEU A 95 -16.05 -5.32 5.88
N ILE A 96 -15.09 -5.22 6.80
CA ILE A 96 -14.87 -6.22 7.84
C ILE A 96 -15.60 -5.90 9.16
N GLY A 97 -16.48 -4.90 9.15
CA GLY A 97 -17.33 -4.54 10.29
C GLY A 97 -16.65 -3.68 11.34
N PHE A 98 -15.70 -2.83 10.93
CA PHE A 98 -14.97 -1.92 11.81
C PHE A 98 -15.10 -0.46 11.37
N ASP A 99 -15.18 0.42 12.37
CA ASP A 99 -14.94 1.83 12.21
C ASP A 99 -13.44 2.10 12.21
N PHE A 100 -13.02 2.94 11.26
CA PHE A 100 -11.65 3.39 11.10
C PHE A 100 -11.49 4.81 11.63
N ARG A 101 -10.43 5.03 12.41
CA ARG A 101 -10.02 6.40 12.80
C ARG A 101 -8.51 6.49 12.91
N ARG A 102 -7.91 7.51 12.29
CA ARG A 102 -6.49 7.85 12.55
C ARG A 102 -6.33 8.33 13.99
N VAL A 103 -5.22 7.98 14.62
CA VAL A 103 -4.82 8.63 15.88
C VAL A 103 -4.62 10.13 15.57
N PRO A 104 -5.09 11.06 16.41
CA PRO A 104 -4.98 12.48 16.12
C PRO A 104 -3.54 12.89 15.82
N ASP A 105 -3.35 13.69 14.78
CA ASP A 105 -2.05 14.23 14.43
C ASP A 105 -1.51 15.10 15.58
N VAL A 106 -0.22 14.94 15.82
CA VAL A 106 0.54 15.75 16.77
C VAL A 106 1.36 16.74 15.96
N ASP A 107 1.43 17.98 16.42
CA ASP A 107 2.26 18.99 15.77
C ASP A 107 3.74 18.62 15.88
N HIS A 108 4.36 18.32 14.74
CA HIS A 108 5.78 18.01 14.58
C HIS A 108 6.59 19.22 14.11
N SER A 109 6.17 20.44 14.43
CA SER A 109 6.86 21.69 14.03
C SER A 109 8.28 21.84 14.59
N GLN A 110 8.72 20.95 15.48
CA GLN A 110 10.08 20.96 15.98
C GLN A 110 11.05 20.41 14.93
N ASP A 111 12.01 21.23 14.52
CA ASP A 111 13.10 20.78 13.66
C ASP A 111 13.83 19.58 14.30
N PRO A 112 14.15 18.54 13.52
CA PRO A 112 14.96 17.45 14.03
C PRO A 112 16.30 17.99 14.54
N PRO A 113 16.75 17.59 15.75
CA PRO A 113 18.09 17.92 16.19
C PRO A 113 19.09 17.33 15.19
N SER A 114 20.34 17.81 15.21
CA SER A 114 21.46 17.13 14.58
C SER A 114 22.08 16.18 15.62
N PRO A 115 21.54 14.96 15.81
CA PRO A 115 22.00 14.08 16.87
C PRO A 115 23.46 13.72 16.66
N SER A 116 24.23 13.75 17.74
CA SER A 116 25.64 13.36 17.78
C SER A 116 25.84 11.84 17.86
N SER A 117 24.76 11.08 18.12
CA SER A 117 24.79 9.63 18.23
C SER A 117 23.47 8.97 17.83
N LYS A 118 23.50 7.66 17.56
CA LYS A 118 22.29 6.86 17.32
C LYS A 118 21.34 6.87 18.53
N ALA A 119 21.88 6.80 19.75
CA ALA A 119 21.06 6.80 20.97
C ALA A 119 20.29 8.11 21.13
N GLU A 120 20.91 9.25 20.79
CA GLU A 120 20.27 10.56 20.79
C GLU A 120 19.18 10.66 19.71
N ALA A 121 19.45 10.12 18.52
CA ALA A 121 18.45 10.05 17.44
C ALA A 121 17.25 9.17 17.83
N ASP A 122 17.49 7.98 18.39
CA ASP A 122 16.44 7.05 18.81
C ASP A 122 15.61 7.64 19.97
N GLN A 123 16.23 8.34 20.92
CA GLN A 123 15.53 9.03 22.00
C GLN A 123 14.67 10.19 21.48
N TRP A 124 15.19 11.00 20.56
CA TRP A 124 14.41 12.08 19.93
C TRP A 124 13.21 11.54 19.15
N LEU A 125 13.41 10.50 18.33
CA LEU A 125 12.30 9.83 17.62
C LEU A 125 11.22 9.37 18.60
N LYS A 126 11.62 8.77 19.73
CA LYS A 126 10.69 8.36 20.78
C LYS A 126 9.93 9.54 21.38
N ASP A 127 10.62 10.59 21.79
CA ASP A 127 10.02 11.74 22.48
C ASP A 127 9.10 12.57 21.57
N CYS A 128 9.43 12.70 20.28
CA CYS A 128 8.65 13.48 19.33
C CYS A 128 7.60 12.66 18.57
N TYR A 129 7.88 11.40 18.23
CA TYR A 129 7.01 10.61 17.34
C TYR A 129 6.31 9.42 18.01
N CYS A 130 6.67 9.02 19.23
CA CYS A 130 5.97 7.91 19.92
C CYS A 130 5.25 8.41 21.18
N LYS A 131 5.97 9.10 22.07
CA LYS A 131 5.45 9.57 23.36
C LYS A 131 4.18 10.42 23.25
N PRO A 132 4.03 11.34 22.28
CA PRO A 132 2.80 12.12 22.17
C PRO A 132 1.57 11.30 21.77
N TYR A 133 1.79 10.16 21.10
CA TYR A 133 0.73 9.24 20.67
C TYR A 133 0.42 8.17 21.72
N ALA A 134 1.30 7.99 22.72
CA ALA A 134 1.19 6.93 23.72
C ALA A 134 -0.15 6.98 24.50
N GLY A 135 -0.58 8.17 24.93
CA GLY A 135 -1.85 8.35 25.65
C GLY A 135 -3.06 7.91 24.81
N PRO A 136 -3.32 8.51 23.63
CA PRO A 136 -4.42 8.11 22.75
C PRO A 136 -4.42 6.62 22.36
N ILE A 137 -3.24 6.03 22.15
CA ILE A 137 -3.12 4.59 21.84
C ILE A 137 -3.45 3.74 23.06
N ALA A 138 -2.90 4.07 24.24
CA ALA A 138 -3.17 3.35 25.49
C ALA A 138 -4.67 3.40 25.85
N GLU A 139 -5.32 4.55 25.67
CA GLU A 139 -6.77 4.70 25.86
C GLU A 139 -7.56 3.80 24.90
N ALA A 140 -7.15 3.71 23.62
CA ALA A 140 -7.79 2.84 22.65
C ALA A 140 -7.66 1.35 23.03
N LEU A 141 -6.44 0.92 23.41
CA LEU A 141 -6.19 -0.46 23.86
C LEU A 141 -6.97 -0.79 25.13
N ALA A 142 -7.03 0.13 26.10
CA ALA A 142 -7.81 -0.05 27.33
C ALA A 142 -9.32 -0.18 27.06
N ALA A 143 -9.82 0.47 26.01
CA ALA A 143 -11.19 0.34 25.52
C ALA A 143 -11.45 -0.95 24.71
N GLY A 144 -10.44 -1.84 24.57
CA GLY A 144 -10.55 -3.08 23.81
C GLY A 144 -10.54 -2.88 22.29
N LYS A 145 -10.02 -1.75 21.80
CA LYS A 145 -9.87 -1.46 20.37
C LYS A 145 -8.55 -2.02 19.85
N THR A 146 -8.50 -2.28 18.55
CA THR A 146 -7.27 -2.70 17.87
C THR A 146 -6.58 -1.47 17.32
N VAL A 147 -5.25 -1.35 17.52
CA VAL A 147 -4.46 -0.28 16.93
C VAL A 147 -3.45 -0.89 15.95
N VAL A 148 -3.52 -0.47 14.69
CA VAL A 148 -2.66 -0.91 13.59
C VAL A 148 -1.77 0.24 13.18
N ILE A 149 -0.53 -0.03 12.78
CA ILE A 149 0.31 1.00 12.16
C ILE A 149 0.96 0.49 10.87
N PRO A 150 0.87 1.29 9.80
CA PRO A 150 1.65 1.05 8.61
C PRO A 150 3.08 1.55 8.84
N ARG A 151 4.06 0.64 8.81
CA ARG A 151 5.52 0.91 8.79
C ARG A 151 6.13 1.24 10.15
N GLU A 152 7.44 1.53 10.13
CA GLU A 152 8.20 2.14 11.24
C GLU A 152 8.52 1.23 12.43
N TRP A 153 8.50 -0.08 12.22
CA TRP A 153 8.93 -1.06 13.21
C TRP A 153 10.45 -1.29 13.14
N ASP A 154 11.15 -1.19 14.28
CA ASP A 154 12.57 -1.52 14.37
C ASP A 154 12.79 -3.03 14.24
N TRP A 155 13.08 -3.48 13.03
CA TRP A 155 13.46 -4.85 12.72
C TRP A 155 14.96 -5.09 12.90
N SER A 156 15.64 -4.51 13.90
CA SER A 156 17.10 -4.61 14.11
C SER A 156 17.73 -6.03 14.16
N LYS A 157 16.96 -7.12 13.92
CA LYS A 157 17.42 -8.49 13.66
C LYS A 157 17.01 -9.10 12.29
N GLY A 158 16.50 -8.30 11.33
CA GLY A 158 16.11 -8.73 9.98
C GLY A 158 15.96 -7.54 9.02
N ASN A 159 16.36 -7.70 7.75
CA ASN A 159 16.34 -6.62 6.77
C ASN A 159 14.91 -6.24 6.37
N GLY A 160 14.40 -5.09 6.84
CA GLY A 160 13.24 -4.43 6.23
C GLY A 160 12.69 -3.29 7.08
N TRP A 161 12.43 -2.16 6.44
CA TRP A 161 11.89 -0.92 7.04
C TRP A 161 10.37 -0.78 6.83
N TYR A 162 9.69 -1.84 6.40
CA TYR A 162 8.32 -1.76 5.86
C TYR A 162 7.45 -2.89 6.40
N GLY A 163 7.17 -2.87 7.70
CA GLY A 163 6.25 -3.80 8.35
C GLY A 163 4.93 -3.15 8.66
N TRP A 164 3.81 -3.79 8.38
CA TRP A 164 2.58 -3.50 9.11
C TRP A 164 2.61 -4.24 10.44
N GLY A 165 1.99 -3.66 11.47
CA GLY A 165 1.94 -4.28 12.79
C GLY A 165 0.75 -3.83 13.61
N VAL A 166 0.41 -4.67 14.59
CA VAL A 166 -0.62 -4.39 15.61
C VAL A 166 0.10 -3.99 16.88
N ILE A 167 -0.26 -2.84 17.45
CA ILE A 167 0.28 -2.41 18.73
C ILE A 167 -0.27 -3.31 19.84
N VAL A 168 0.62 -3.80 20.71
CA VAL A 168 0.28 -4.73 21.80
C VAL A 168 0.49 -4.12 23.17
N GLU A 169 1.38 -3.16 23.28
CA GLU A 169 1.77 -2.57 24.56
C GLU A 169 2.25 -1.13 24.35
N VAL A 170 1.91 -0.27 25.30
CA VAL A 170 2.39 1.10 25.40
C VAL A 170 2.85 1.34 26.82
N ALA A 171 4.10 1.78 26.97
CA ALA A 171 4.68 2.16 28.24
C ALA A 171 4.65 3.68 28.45
N ASP A 172 4.64 4.11 29.72
CA ASP A 172 4.59 5.53 30.12
C ASP A 172 5.75 6.38 29.59
N ASP A 173 6.88 5.73 29.29
CA ASP A 173 8.07 6.39 28.77
C ASP A 173 8.01 6.65 27.25
N GLY A 174 6.90 6.30 26.60
CA GLY A 174 6.69 6.42 25.16
C GLY A 174 7.14 5.20 24.35
N THR A 175 7.59 4.12 25.00
CA THR A 175 7.89 2.87 24.29
C THR A 175 6.60 2.22 23.83
N ILE A 176 6.50 1.97 22.53
CA ILE A 176 5.36 1.28 21.92
C ILE A 176 5.88 -0.02 21.32
N LEU A 177 5.26 -1.14 21.70
CA LEU A 177 5.60 -2.47 21.19
C LEU A 177 4.47 -3.01 20.32
N GLY A 178 4.82 -3.83 19.34
CA GLY A 178 3.83 -4.47 18.49
C GLY A 178 4.21 -5.81 17.90
N ALA A 179 3.15 -6.49 17.48
CA ALA A 179 3.18 -7.71 16.72
C ALA A 179 3.33 -7.41 15.23
N CYS A 180 4.39 -7.95 14.63
CA CYS A 180 4.70 -7.77 13.22
C CYS A 180 4.83 -9.12 12.49
N LEU A 181 5.04 -9.05 11.17
CA LEU A 181 5.14 -10.21 10.28
C LEU A 181 6.34 -11.13 10.58
N ASN A 182 7.30 -10.66 11.38
CA ASN A 182 8.48 -11.42 11.81
C ASN A 182 8.22 -12.38 13.00
N LYS A 183 6.96 -12.58 13.37
CA LYS A 183 6.54 -13.45 14.48
C LYS A 183 7.01 -13.03 15.86
N ARG A 184 7.25 -11.74 16.03
CA ARG A 184 7.59 -11.15 17.32
C ARG A 184 6.53 -10.15 17.70
N SER A 185 6.32 -10.00 19.00
CA SER A 185 5.43 -9.00 19.61
C SER A 185 6.18 -7.93 20.40
N ASP A 186 7.51 -8.00 20.42
CA ASP A 186 8.42 -7.07 21.10
C ASP A 186 9.13 -6.15 20.09
N ASN A 187 8.53 -5.92 18.91
CA ASN A 187 9.07 -4.97 17.95
C ASN A 187 8.83 -3.57 18.48
N VAL A 188 9.90 -2.77 18.57
CA VAL A 188 9.80 -1.38 19.02
C VAL A 188 9.37 -0.52 17.85
N LEU A 189 8.37 0.31 18.06
CA LEU A 189 7.92 1.28 17.07
C LEU A 189 8.80 2.54 17.10
N ARG A 190 9.23 3.02 15.93
CA ARG A 190 10.07 4.22 15.77
C ARG A 190 9.25 5.50 15.67
N THR A 191 8.09 5.45 15.03
CA THR A 191 7.17 6.59 14.92
C THR A 191 5.72 6.12 14.91
N ALA A 192 4.82 6.83 15.58
CA ALA A 192 3.42 6.48 15.73
C ALA A 192 2.44 7.37 14.95
N GLY A 193 2.94 8.28 14.11
CA GLY A 193 2.12 9.27 13.41
C GLY A 193 1.03 8.70 12.51
N ASP A 194 1.29 7.55 11.90
CA ASP A 194 0.33 6.90 10.99
C ASP A 194 -0.55 5.85 11.68
N ALA A 195 -0.58 5.82 13.02
CA ALA A 195 -1.37 4.83 13.74
C ALA A 195 -2.88 4.97 13.47
N VAL A 196 -3.53 3.83 13.31
CA VAL A 196 -4.95 3.69 13.02
C VAL A 196 -5.61 2.89 14.13
N ILE A 197 -6.73 3.40 14.63
CA ILE A 197 -7.60 2.72 15.58
C ILE A 197 -8.76 2.09 14.83
N LEU A 198 -8.92 0.78 15.01
CA LEU A 198 -10.05 -0.01 14.53
C LEU A 198 -10.96 -0.32 15.72
N SER A 199 -12.24 0.04 15.61
CA SER A 199 -13.28 -0.26 16.60
C SER A 199 -14.40 -1.09 15.95
N PRO A 200 -15.05 -2.03 16.63
CA PRO A 200 -16.21 -2.71 16.07
C PRO A 200 -17.28 -1.71 15.65
N ALA A 201 -17.77 -1.80 14.42
CA ALA A 201 -18.85 -0.97 13.90
C ALA A 201 -20.21 -1.61 14.16
N ALA A 202 -21.25 -0.78 14.25
CA ALA A 202 -22.63 -1.26 14.37
C ALA A 202 -23.18 -1.83 13.05
N ALA A 203 -22.61 -1.41 11.91
CA ALA A 203 -23.01 -1.86 10.58
C ALA A 203 -21.78 -2.13 9.72
N THR A 204 -21.84 -3.21 8.94
CA THR A 204 -20.82 -3.59 7.97
C THR A 204 -21.16 -2.99 6.61
N LEU A 205 -20.15 -2.51 5.88
CA LEU A 205 -20.30 -2.09 4.50
C LEU A 205 -20.62 -3.32 3.64
N SER A 206 -21.71 -3.27 2.86
CA SER A 206 -22.04 -4.40 1.98
C SER A 206 -20.95 -4.57 0.91
N GLY A 207 -20.78 -5.80 0.41
CA GLY A 207 -19.78 -6.05 -0.64
C GLY A 207 -20.02 -5.19 -1.89
N HIS A 208 -21.28 -5.00 -2.30
CA HIS A 208 -21.62 -4.13 -3.43
C HIS A 208 -21.28 -2.65 -3.14
N ASP A 209 -21.66 -2.12 -1.98
CA ASP A 209 -21.34 -0.72 -1.62
C ASP A 209 -19.82 -0.50 -1.49
N ALA A 210 -19.10 -1.50 -1.01
CA ALA A 210 -17.64 -1.48 -0.95
C ALA A 210 -17.04 -1.38 -2.35
N ASP A 211 -17.56 -2.14 -3.31
CA ASP A 211 -17.06 -2.13 -4.69
C ASP A 211 -17.38 -0.80 -5.40
N VAL A 212 -18.57 -0.23 -5.20
CA VAL A 212 -18.94 1.09 -5.74
C VAL A 212 -18.02 2.17 -5.17
N LYS A 213 -17.79 2.18 -3.84
CA LYS A 213 -16.86 3.12 -3.20
C LYS A 213 -15.40 2.90 -3.63
N MET A 214 -15.00 1.66 -3.90
CA MET A 214 -13.69 1.32 -4.43
C MET A 214 -13.49 1.89 -5.83
N LEU A 215 -14.50 1.79 -6.70
CA LEU A 215 -14.48 2.39 -8.03
C LEU A 215 -14.37 3.91 -7.96
N ASP A 216 -15.19 4.56 -7.13
CA ASP A 216 -15.15 6.02 -6.90
C ASP A 216 -13.77 6.49 -6.43
N ARG A 217 -13.19 5.83 -5.40
CA ARG A 217 -11.83 6.17 -4.96
C ARG A 217 -10.76 5.81 -5.97
N GLY A 218 -10.98 4.74 -6.73
CA GLY A 218 -10.15 4.35 -7.86
C GLY A 218 -10.06 5.46 -8.91
N LEU A 219 -11.20 6.08 -9.23
CA LEU A 219 -11.27 7.23 -10.13
C LEU A 219 -10.42 8.38 -9.60
N HIS A 220 -10.60 8.76 -8.33
CA HIS A 220 -9.82 9.81 -7.68
C HIS A 220 -8.33 9.48 -7.62
N ARG A 221 -7.95 8.21 -7.43
CA ARG A 221 -6.55 7.79 -7.46
C ARG A 221 -5.93 7.91 -8.85
N ILE A 222 -6.64 7.46 -9.88
CA ILE A 222 -6.15 7.52 -11.27
C ILE A 222 -5.99 8.98 -11.70
N ARG A 223 -6.96 9.83 -11.40
CA ARG A 223 -6.91 11.26 -11.75
C ARG A 223 -5.95 12.05 -10.85
N GLY A 224 -5.84 11.67 -9.58
CA GLY A 224 -5.03 12.36 -8.58
C GLY A 224 -5.53 13.79 -8.29
N ASP A 225 -6.83 14.02 -8.41
CA ASP A 225 -7.45 15.36 -8.41
C ASP A 225 -8.45 15.61 -7.27
N ALA A 226 -8.68 14.61 -6.41
CA ALA A 226 -9.57 14.70 -5.27
C ALA A 226 -9.03 13.94 -4.06
N GLU A 227 -9.55 14.25 -2.87
CA GLU A 227 -9.25 13.51 -1.65
C GLU A 227 -9.69 12.04 -1.76
N PRO A 228 -8.95 11.08 -1.17
CA PRO A 228 -7.76 11.29 -0.36
C PRO A 228 -6.48 11.40 -1.20
N PHE A 229 -6.53 11.51 -2.54
CA PHE A 229 -5.39 11.39 -3.46
C PHE A 229 -4.89 12.71 -4.04
N LEU A 230 -5.12 13.83 -3.36
CA LEU A 230 -4.55 15.11 -3.78
C LEU A 230 -3.00 15.04 -3.77
N PRO A 231 -2.34 15.70 -4.74
CA PRO A 231 -0.90 15.72 -4.83
C PRO A 231 -0.32 16.50 -3.66
N THR A 232 0.83 16.04 -3.17
CA THR A 232 1.61 16.74 -2.16
C THR A 232 2.93 17.22 -2.77
N LYS A 233 3.72 17.97 -2.01
CA LYS A 233 5.07 18.39 -2.44
C LYS A 233 5.97 17.20 -2.78
N THR A 234 5.72 16.02 -2.21
CA THR A 234 6.61 14.87 -2.31
C THR A 234 5.99 13.66 -2.98
N LEU A 235 4.66 13.60 -3.17
CA LEU A 235 3.94 12.42 -3.64
C LEU A 235 2.83 12.80 -4.62
N VAL A 236 2.77 12.11 -5.76
CA VAL A 236 1.75 12.22 -6.81
C VAL A 236 1.15 10.85 -7.15
N PHE A 237 -0.04 10.83 -7.75
CA PHE A 237 -0.82 9.62 -8.02
C PHE A 237 -1.19 9.47 -9.50
N GLY A 238 -1.51 8.24 -9.90
CA GLY A 238 -2.19 7.92 -11.15
C GLY A 238 -1.51 8.49 -12.38
N ILE A 239 -2.22 9.32 -13.13
CA ILE A 239 -1.74 9.93 -14.38
C ILE A 239 -0.49 10.79 -14.14
N ALA A 240 -0.46 11.61 -13.08
CA ALA A 240 0.69 12.45 -12.75
C ALA A 240 1.91 11.60 -12.32
N ALA A 241 1.67 10.46 -11.66
CA ALA A 241 2.71 9.49 -11.37
C ALA A 241 3.27 8.86 -12.66
N MET A 242 2.41 8.50 -13.63
CA MET A 242 2.88 8.02 -14.93
C MET A 242 3.67 9.08 -15.71
N ASP A 243 3.25 10.34 -15.67
CA ASP A 243 3.97 11.46 -16.30
C ASP A 243 5.38 11.59 -15.72
N ALA A 244 5.52 11.56 -14.40
CA ALA A 244 6.82 11.55 -13.75
C ALA A 244 7.67 10.34 -14.18
N TRP A 245 7.09 9.13 -14.25
CA TRP A 245 7.81 7.94 -14.72
C TRP A 245 8.32 8.10 -16.16
N ILE A 246 7.45 8.54 -17.07
CA ILE A 246 7.80 8.79 -18.48
C ILE A 246 8.93 9.81 -18.58
N ASP A 247 8.86 10.90 -17.81
CA ASP A 247 9.88 11.94 -17.78
C ASP A 247 11.21 11.42 -17.24
N HIS A 248 11.19 10.64 -16.16
CA HIS A 248 12.39 10.01 -15.59
C HIS A 248 13.04 9.05 -16.59
N MET A 249 12.25 8.18 -17.21
CA MET A 249 12.73 7.25 -18.23
C MET A 249 13.34 8.01 -19.42
N SER A 250 12.74 9.14 -19.81
CA SER A 250 13.17 9.94 -20.96
C SER A 250 14.38 10.83 -20.69
N SER A 251 14.59 11.26 -19.45
CA SER A 251 15.56 12.31 -19.12
C SER A 251 16.71 11.86 -18.22
N THR A 252 16.53 10.77 -17.46
CA THR A 252 17.48 10.30 -16.45
C THR A 252 18.16 9.02 -16.90
N ARG A 253 19.44 9.10 -17.27
CA ARG A 253 20.24 7.92 -17.60
C ARG A 253 20.29 6.97 -16.41
N GLY A 254 19.99 5.69 -16.65
CA GLY A 254 19.93 4.68 -15.61
C GLY A 254 18.63 4.69 -14.81
N PHE A 255 17.62 5.45 -15.29
CA PHE A 255 16.32 5.69 -14.65
C PHE A 255 16.40 6.47 -13.32
N CYS A 256 17.37 6.15 -12.47
CA CYS A 256 17.79 6.97 -11.35
C CYS A 256 19.31 7.22 -11.37
N ARG A 257 19.68 8.50 -11.33
CA ARG A 257 21.07 8.94 -11.35
C ARG A 257 21.89 8.39 -10.19
N GLU A 258 21.38 8.47 -8.96
CA GLU A 258 22.14 8.09 -7.76
C GLU A 258 22.36 6.58 -7.70
N CYS A 259 21.31 5.80 -7.93
CA CYS A 259 21.40 4.35 -7.97
C CYS A 259 22.27 3.86 -9.14
N PHE A 260 22.18 4.51 -10.31
CA PHE A 260 23.06 4.21 -11.44
C PHE A 260 24.53 4.55 -11.16
N GLN A 261 24.83 5.66 -10.48
CA GLN A 261 26.20 5.99 -10.09
C GLN A 261 26.77 5.01 -9.07
N ARG A 262 25.94 4.52 -8.15
CA ARG A 262 26.34 3.58 -7.08
C ARG A 262 26.54 2.15 -7.59
N ALA A 263 25.62 1.66 -8.42
CA ALA A 263 25.61 0.28 -8.93
C ALA A 263 24.97 0.22 -10.33
N PRO A 264 25.69 0.60 -11.39
CA PRO A 264 25.16 0.67 -12.75
C PRO A 264 24.52 -0.64 -13.23
N GLU A 265 25.07 -1.78 -12.81
CA GLU A 265 24.61 -3.12 -13.17
C GLU A 265 23.32 -3.56 -12.47
N ARG A 266 22.86 -2.79 -11.47
CA ARG A 266 21.62 -3.03 -10.71
C ARG A 266 20.58 -1.94 -10.90
N ALA A 267 20.92 -0.78 -11.47
CA ALA A 267 19.99 0.34 -11.60
C ALA A 267 18.70 0.02 -12.38
N TRP A 268 18.71 -1.04 -13.19
CA TRP A 268 17.53 -1.53 -13.90
C TRP A 268 16.47 -2.16 -12.99
N THR A 269 16.84 -2.64 -11.79
CA THR A 269 15.90 -3.31 -10.87
C THR A 269 14.79 -2.37 -10.45
N ASP A 270 15.10 -1.11 -10.18
CA ASP A 270 14.10 -0.13 -9.74
C ASP A 270 13.03 0.08 -10.84
N ALA A 271 13.45 0.23 -12.10
CA ALA A 271 12.51 0.35 -13.21
C ALA A 271 11.68 -0.94 -13.43
N ASN A 272 12.33 -2.10 -13.26
CA ASN A 272 11.68 -3.40 -13.42
C ASN A 272 10.65 -3.68 -12.31
N ASP A 273 10.99 -3.45 -11.05
CA ASP A 273 10.12 -3.74 -9.91
C ASP A 273 8.82 -2.96 -10.00
N ASN A 274 8.91 -1.71 -10.44
CA ASN A 274 7.74 -0.88 -10.65
C ASN A 274 6.87 -1.32 -11.84
N ALA A 275 7.50 -1.81 -12.92
CA ALA A 275 6.76 -2.42 -14.03
C ALA A 275 6.06 -3.72 -13.59
N VAL A 276 6.74 -4.56 -12.81
CA VAL A 276 6.18 -5.79 -12.24
C VAL A 276 4.97 -5.48 -11.37
N MET A 277 5.11 -4.56 -10.42
CA MET A 277 4.01 -4.21 -9.52
C MET A 277 2.83 -3.56 -10.24
N THR A 278 3.08 -2.66 -11.21
CA THR A 278 2.02 -2.07 -12.05
C THR A 278 1.29 -3.15 -12.86
N ARG A 279 2.04 -4.07 -13.48
CA ARG A 279 1.48 -5.18 -14.25
C ARG A 279 0.63 -6.09 -13.35
N ASP A 280 1.16 -6.49 -12.21
CA ASP A 280 0.49 -7.44 -11.31
C ASP A 280 -0.77 -6.80 -10.69
N GLY A 281 -0.72 -5.51 -10.35
CA GLY A 281 -1.89 -4.73 -9.96
C GLY A 281 -2.96 -4.67 -11.07
N ALA A 282 -2.56 -4.46 -12.32
CA ALA A 282 -3.48 -4.45 -13.44
C ALA A 282 -4.12 -5.84 -13.68
N LEU A 283 -3.34 -6.92 -13.58
CA LEU A 283 -3.88 -8.28 -13.69
C LEU A 283 -4.91 -8.58 -12.59
N LEU A 284 -4.61 -8.18 -11.36
CA LEU A 284 -5.53 -8.27 -10.23
C LEU A 284 -6.81 -7.47 -10.48
N ALA A 285 -6.70 -6.20 -10.89
CA ALA A 285 -7.86 -5.37 -11.18
C ALA A 285 -8.76 -5.96 -12.27
N SER A 286 -8.15 -6.45 -13.34
CA SER A 286 -8.86 -7.10 -14.45
C SER A 286 -9.59 -8.38 -14.02
N SER A 287 -8.90 -9.28 -13.29
CA SER A 287 -9.47 -10.51 -12.74
C SER A 287 -10.67 -10.19 -11.85
N TYR A 288 -10.46 -9.29 -10.89
CA TYR A 288 -11.45 -8.92 -9.91
C TYR A 288 -12.71 -8.34 -10.57
N LEU A 289 -12.55 -7.34 -11.45
CA LEU A 289 -13.68 -6.70 -12.13
C LEU A 289 -14.53 -7.72 -12.90
N ARG A 290 -13.91 -8.67 -13.60
CA ARG A 290 -14.61 -9.75 -14.30
C ARG A 290 -15.33 -10.70 -13.37
N GLY A 291 -14.70 -11.07 -12.25
CA GLY A 291 -15.29 -11.91 -11.22
C GLY A 291 -16.54 -11.29 -10.59
N ARG A 292 -16.58 -9.95 -10.50
CA ARG A 292 -17.67 -9.20 -9.87
C ARG A 292 -18.75 -8.71 -10.85
N LEU A 293 -18.61 -8.87 -12.16
CA LEU A 293 -19.56 -8.33 -13.17
C LEU A 293 -21.02 -8.69 -12.90
N ALA A 294 -21.28 -9.90 -12.40
CA ALA A 294 -22.64 -10.36 -12.12
C ALA A 294 -23.31 -9.61 -10.96
N ASP A 295 -22.51 -9.03 -10.06
CA ASP A 295 -22.95 -8.33 -8.85
C ASP A 295 -23.26 -6.84 -9.08
N PHE A 296 -23.01 -6.35 -10.31
CA PHE A 296 -23.34 -5.00 -10.73
C PHE A 296 -24.56 -4.98 -11.65
N ASP A 297 -25.21 -3.81 -11.72
CA ASP A 297 -26.34 -3.56 -12.59
C ASP A 297 -26.02 -3.72 -14.07
N VAL A 298 -26.99 -4.19 -14.85
CA VAL A 298 -26.82 -4.47 -16.29
C VAL A 298 -26.30 -3.26 -17.06
N ALA A 299 -26.70 -2.05 -16.65
CA ALA A 299 -26.31 -0.80 -17.30
C ALA A 299 -24.80 -0.50 -17.16
N SER A 300 -24.16 -0.88 -16.07
CA SER A 300 -22.74 -0.59 -15.80
C SER A 300 -21.78 -1.68 -16.27
N ARG A 301 -22.27 -2.93 -16.46
CA ARG A 301 -21.44 -4.09 -16.83
C ARG A 301 -20.56 -3.88 -18.06
N GLY A 302 -21.10 -3.26 -19.12
CA GLY A 302 -20.33 -3.01 -20.34
C GLY A 302 -19.13 -2.08 -20.11
N HIS A 303 -19.29 -1.10 -19.22
CA HIS A 303 -18.20 -0.20 -18.83
C HIS A 303 -17.16 -0.90 -17.95
N LEU A 304 -17.59 -1.75 -17.01
CA LEU A 304 -16.69 -2.55 -16.17
C LEU A 304 -15.92 -3.61 -16.97
N GLU A 305 -16.53 -4.21 -17.99
CA GLU A 305 -15.84 -5.12 -18.90
C GLU A 305 -14.80 -4.40 -19.76
N SER A 306 -15.12 -3.18 -20.23
CA SER A 306 -14.15 -2.33 -20.92
C SER A 306 -12.99 -1.94 -20.00
N LEU A 307 -13.28 -1.56 -18.76
CA LEU A 307 -12.29 -1.25 -17.73
C LEU A 307 -11.35 -2.43 -17.48
N ALA A 308 -11.86 -3.65 -17.32
CA ALA A 308 -11.03 -4.85 -17.16
C ALA A 308 -10.11 -5.06 -18.37
N ALA A 309 -10.60 -4.83 -19.59
CA ALA A 309 -9.78 -4.91 -20.81
C ALA A 309 -8.68 -3.83 -20.86
N ARG A 310 -8.89 -2.63 -20.29
CA ARG A 310 -7.83 -1.60 -20.14
C ARG A 310 -6.69 -2.13 -19.29
N TYR A 311 -7.00 -2.76 -18.17
CA TYR A 311 -5.99 -3.31 -17.28
C TYR A 311 -5.24 -4.50 -17.90
N ASP A 312 -5.90 -5.39 -18.64
CA ASP A 312 -5.21 -6.42 -19.42
C ASP A 312 -4.21 -5.82 -20.40
N ARG A 313 -4.61 -4.72 -21.06
CA ARG A 313 -3.75 -4.03 -22.02
C ARG A 313 -2.54 -3.40 -21.35
N ILE A 314 -2.72 -2.77 -20.18
CA ILE A 314 -1.61 -2.26 -19.36
C ILE A 314 -0.63 -3.39 -19.02
N ALA A 315 -1.14 -4.53 -18.53
CA ALA A 315 -0.31 -5.68 -18.19
C ALA A 315 0.46 -6.21 -19.41
N GLN A 316 -0.20 -6.33 -20.56
CA GLN A 316 0.41 -6.76 -21.82
C GLN A 316 1.53 -5.82 -22.28
N LEU A 317 1.31 -4.50 -22.21
CA LEU A 317 2.30 -3.49 -22.62
C LEU A 317 3.58 -3.60 -21.79
N LEU A 318 3.45 -3.79 -20.47
CA LEU A 318 4.58 -3.90 -19.54
C LEU A 318 5.30 -5.25 -19.62
N ALA A 319 4.58 -6.34 -19.93
CA ALA A 319 5.09 -7.71 -19.84
C ALA A 319 6.41 -7.93 -20.61
N ARG A 320 6.52 -7.39 -21.83
CA ARG A 320 7.71 -7.61 -22.69
C ARG A 320 9.00 -7.09 -22.07
N ALA A 321 8.94 -5.92 -21.42
CA ALA A 321 10.12 -5.32 -20.79
C ALA A 321 10.53 -6.02 -19.50
N ILE A 322 9.58 -6.70 -18.84
CA ILE A 322 9.79 -7.48 -17.63
C ILE A 322 10.35 -8.87 -17.97
N THR A 323 9.81 -9.55 -18.97
CA THR A 323 10.20 -10.93 -19.31
C THR A 323 11.40 -10.99 -20.26
N GLY A 324 11.73 -9.88 -20.92
CA GLY A 324 12.75 -9.84 -21.97
C GLY A 324 12.29 -10.41 -23.31
N GLU A 325 10.99 -10.68 -23.47
CA GLU A 325 10.44 -11.20 -24.71
C GLU A 325 10.67 -10.23 -25.88
N GLY A 326 11.33 -10.74 -26.94
CA GLY A 326 11.72 -9.92 -28.08
C GLY A 326 12.97 -9.07 -27.85
N GLY A 327 13.77 -9.36 -26.82
CA GLY A 327 15.08 -8.72 -26.57
C GLY A 327 15.02 -7.33 -25.94
N LEU A 328 13.93 -7.02 -25.24
CA LEU A 328 13.66 -5.70 -24.65
C LEU A 328 13.66 -5.72 -23.11
N HIS A 329 14.51 -6.50 -22.45
CA HIS A 329 14.51 -6.53 -20.99
C HIS A 329 15.04 -5.21 -20.40
N TYR A 330 14.49 -4.73 -19.27
CA TYR A 330 14.98 -3.52 -18.58
C TYR A 330 16.50 -3.51 -18.39
N ARG A 331 17.07 -4.65 -17.99
CA ARG A 331 18.53 -4.86 -17.87
C ARG A 331 19.33 -4.50 -19.13
N ASP A 332 18.75 -4.65 -20.32
CA ASP A 332 19.45 -4.50 -21.60
C ASP A 332 19.45 -3.06 -22.12
N PHE A 333 18.52 -2.22 -21.64
CA PHE A 333 18.37 -0.85 -22.13
C PHE A 333 18.49 0.24 -21.06
N ILE A 334 18.32 -0.08 -19.77
CA ILE A 334 18.53 0.90 -18.71
C ILE A 334 20.02 1.28 -18.66
N GLY A 335 20.29 2.59 -18.74
CA GLY A 335 21.63 3.14 -18.92
C GLY A 335 21.93 3.58 -20.36
N ASP A 336 21.11 3.17 -21.33
CA ASP A 336 21.08 3.71 -22.69
C ASP A 336 19.89 4.66 -22.83
N LEU A 337 20.18 5.98 -22.82
CA LEU A 337 19.13 7.00 -22.82
C LEU A 337 18.27 6.98 -24.08
N ALA A 338 18.80 6.57 -25.24
CA ALA A 338 18.03 6.51 -26.46
C ALA A 338 16.97 5.40 -26.38
N LYS A 339 17.38 4.21 -25.93
CA LYS A 339 16.46 3.08 -25.74
C LYS A 339 15.48 3.30 -24.60
N GLN A 340 15.90 3.95 -23.52
CA GLN A 340 14.98 4.35 -22.45
C GLN A 340 13.89 5.29 -22.98
N LYS A 341 14.25 6.31 -23.77
CA LYS A 341 13.27 7.21 -24.41
C LYS A 341 12.32 6.45 -25.33
N GLU A 342 12.83 5.49 -26.10
CA GLU A 342 11.99 4.63 -26.94
C GLU A 342 11.00 3.83 -26.10
N HIS A 343 11.42 3.23 -24.98
CA HIS A 343 10.53 2.53 -24.04
C HIS A 343 9.48 3.47 -23.45
N ALA A 344 9.87 4.67 -23.04
CA ALA A 344 8.95 5.68 -22.52
C ALA A 344 7.85 6.02 -23.55
N GLN A 345 8.22 6.19 -24.82
CA GLN A 345 7.30 6.54 -25.90
C GLN A 345 6.41 5.38 -26.34
N THR A 346 6.97 4.18 -26.46
CA THR A 346 6.29 3.03 -27.08
C THR A 346 5.58 2.12 -26.09
N VAL A 347 5.90 2.22 -24.79
CA VAL A 347 5.30 1.41 -23.73
C VAL A 347 4.62 2.28 -22.68
N LEU A 348 5.35 3.18 -22.02
CA LEU A 348 4.81 3.92 -20.87
C LEU A 348 3.74 4.96 -21.28
N THR A 349 3.91 5.65 -22.41
CA THR A 349 2.89 6.56 -22.94
C THR A 349 1.58 5.83 -23.28
N PRO A 350 1.59 4.68 -23.98
CA PRO A 350 0.40 3.85 -24.12
C PRO A 350 -0.20 3.37 -22.79
N VAL A 351 0.60 2.96 -21.81
CA VAL A 351 0.10 2.60 -20.46
C VAL A 351 -0.66 3.76 -19.82
N ARG A 352 -0.10 4.97 -19.90
CA ARG A 352 -0.76 6.19 -19.43
C ARG A 352 -2.10 6.44 -20.14
N GLN A 353 -2.16 6.22 -21.46
CA GLN A 353 -3.41 6.38 -22.23
C GLN A 353 -4.48 5.38 -21.79
N GLU A 354 -4.11 4.12 -21.53
CA GLU A 354 -5.04 3.13 -21.02
C GLU A 354 -5.54 3.48 -19.60
N LEU A 355 -4.71 4.08 -18.75
CA LEU A 355 -5.16 4.60 -17.44
C LEU A 355 -6.15 5.75 -17.56
N VAL A 356 -5.95 6.67 -18.51
CA VAL A 356 -6.93 7.74 -18.80
C VAL A 356 -8.26 7.11 -19.24
N ALA A 357 -8.22 6.16 -20.17
CA ALA A 357 -9.43 5.47 -20.63
C ALA A 357 -10.10 4.67 -19.50
N ALA A 358 -9.32 4.07 -18.59
CA ALA A 358 -9.82 3.39 -17.40
C ALA A 358 -10.59 4.34 -16.47
N ALA A 359 -10.08 5.57 -16.25
CA ALA A 359 -10.82 6.59 -15.49
C ALA A 359 -12.18 6.92 -16.15
N ASP A 360 -12.21 7.08 -17.48
CA ASP A 360 -13.45 7.35 -18.21
C ASP A 360 -14.43 6.16 -18.13
N ASP A 361 -13.93 4.92 -18.16
CA ASP A 361 -14.76 3.72 -18.00
C ASP A 361 -15.33 3.60 -16.58
N ILE A 362 -14.55 3.95 -15.54
CA ILE A 362 -15.04 4.01 -14.16
C ILE A 362 -16.13 5.07 -14.01
N GLU A 363 -15.89 6.29 -14.50
CA GLU A 363 -16.86 7.38 -14.40
C GLU A 363 -18.19 7.02 -15.07
N ARG A 364 -18.14 6.43 -16.27
CA ARG A 364 -19.34 5.93 -16.95
C ARG A 364 -20.03 4.80 -16.19
N ALA A 365 -19.26 3.88 -15.58
CA ALA A 365 -19.82 2.80 -14.79
C ALA A 365 -20.55 3.34 -13.55
N LEU A 366 -19.94 4.28 -12.82
CA LEU A 366 -20.54 4.93 -11.65
C LEU A 366 -21.81 5.69 -12.01
N SER A 367 -21.80 6.51 -13.07
CA SER A 367 -23.00 7.22 -13.53
C SER A 367 -24.13 6.30 -14.00
N ALA A 368 -23.84 5.05 -14.37
CA ALA A 368 -24.85 4.06 -14.75
C ALA A 368 -25.40 3.26 -13.55
N MET A 369 -24.81 3.41 -12.36
CA MET A 369 -25.26 2.81 -11.10
C MET A 369 -26.13 3.77 -10.27
N GLU A 370 -26.14 5.06 -10.61
CA GLU A 370 -27.06 6.08 -10.09
C GLU A 370 -28.43 6.03 -10.81
#